data_AF-A0A453E9W0-F1
#
_entry.id   AF-A0A453E9W0-F1
#
_cell.length_a   1.000
_cell.length_b   1.000
_cell.length_c   1.000
_cell.angle_alpha   90.00
_cell.angle_beta   90.00
_cell.angle_gamma   90.00
#
_symmetry.space_group_name_H-M   'P 1'
#
loop_
_entity.id
_entity.type
_entity.pdbx_description
1 polymer ?
#
loop_
_entity_poly.entity_id
_entity_poly.type
_entity_poly.pdbx_seq_one_letter_code
_entity_poly.pdbx_strand_id
1 'polypeptide(L)'
;KIEVRYEDLTVDAYVHVGSRALPTIPNFICNMTEAFLRHLRIYRGGRMKLPILDNINGIIRPSRMTLLLGPPSSGKTTLLLALAGRLGPGLKV
;
A
#
# COMPACT_ATOMS: atom_id res chain seq x y z
N LYS A 1 13.07 -17.88 23.04
CA LYS A 1 11.80 -17.12 22.84
C LYS A 1 12.10 -16.02 21.83
N ILE A 2 11.23 -15.81 20.83
CA ILE A 2 11.48 -14.84 19.75
C ILE A 2 10.76 -13.52 20.10
N GLU A 3 11.50 -12.43 20.14
CA GLU A 3 10.98 -11.06 20.24
C GLU A 3 11.01 -10.43 18.85
N VAL A 4 9.95 -9.71 18.48
CA VAL A 4 9.89 -9.00 17.19
C VAL A 4 10.00 -7.51 17.46
N ARG A 5 11.04 -6.87 16.90
CA ARG A 5 11.24 -5.42 16.94
C ARG A 5 11.12 -4.87 15.52
N TYR A 6 10.47 -3.72 15.40
CA TYR A 6 10.41 -2.97 14.15
C TYR A 6 10.79 -1.53 14.44
N GLU A 7 11.73 -1.02 13.66
CA GLU A 7 12.27 0.33 13.77
C GLU A 7 12.15 1.01 12.40
N ASP A 8 11.71 2.27 12.42
CA ASP A 8 11.50 3.13 11.25
C ASP A 8 10.73 2.46 10.10
N LEU A 9 9.74 1.62 10.45
CA LEU A 9 9.01 0.83 9.46
C LEU A 9 8.08 1.73 8.65
N THR A 10 8.43 1.93 7.39
CA THR A 10 7.63 2.68 6.41
C THR A 10 7.15 1.71 5.34
N VAL A 11 5.89 1.83 4.91
CA VAL A 11 5.36 1.04 3.81
C VAL A 11 4.61 1.94 2.85
N ASP A 12 5.14 2.04 1.63
CA ASP A 12 4.57 2.84 0.56
C ASP A 12 3.76 1.98 -0.41
N ALA A 13 2.59 2.49 -0.81
CA ALA A 13 1.86 2.02 -1.97
C ALA A 13 2.00 2.99 -3.15
N TYR A 14 2.20 2.43 -4.34
CA TYR A 14 2.17 3.21 -5.57
C TYR A 14 0.77 3.18 -6.16
N VAL A 15 0.04 4.29 -6.02
CA VAL A 15 -1.31 4.44 -6.57
C VAL A 15 -1.23 5.26 -7.85
N HIS A 16 -1.97 4.86 -8.90
CA HIS A 16 -2.10 5.69 -10.10
C HIS A 16 -3.04 6.86 -9.79
N VAL A 17 -2.57 8.09 -10.00
CA VAL A 17 -3.34 9.31 -9.73
C VAL A 17 -4.44 9.47 -10.79
N GLY A 18 -5.67 9.73 -10.36
CA GLY A 18 -6.85 9.92 -11.21
C GLY A 18 -8.02 9.01 -10.81
N SER A 19 -9.09 8.98 -11.62
CA SER A 19 -10.35 8.24 -11.40
C SER A 19 -10.24 6.70 -11.29
N ARG A 20 -9.04 6.18 -11.01
CA ARG A 20 -8.72 4.74 -10.93
C ARG A 20 -8.55 4.22 -9.50
N ALA A 21 -8.89 5.00 -8.48
CA ALA A 21 -8.88 4.57 -7.08
C ALA A 21 -10.08 3.66 -6.71
N LEU A 22 -11.14 3.66 -7.53
CA LEU A 22 -12.34 2.82 -7.37
C LEU A 22 -12.63 2.12 -8.72
N PRO A 23 -12.88 0.79 -8.75
CA PRO A 23 -13.25 0.10 -9.98
C PRO A 23 -14.70 0.45 -10.34
N THR A 24 -14.89 1.45 -11.20
CA THR A 24 -16.20 1.82 -11.73
C THR A 24 -16.14 1.83 -13.27
N ILE A 25 -17.26 1.56 -13.94
CA ILE A 25 -17.46 1.56 -15.41
C ILE A 25 -16.68 2.64 -16.19
N PRO A 26 -16.57 3.92 -15.74
CA PRO A 26 -15.75 4.93 -16.42
C PRO A 26 -14.29 4.52 -16.67
N ASN A 27 -13.73 3.58 -15.89
CA ASN A 27 -12.34 3.15 -16.04
C ASN A 27 -12.08 2.40 -17.36
N PHE A 28 -13.08 1.72 -17.96
CA PHE A 28 -12.91 1.01 -19.23
C PHE A 28 -12.74 1.98 -20.42
N ILE A 29 -13.56 3.04 -20.47
CA ILE A 29 -13.53 4.05 -21.54
C ILE A 29 -12.25 4.89 -21.45
N CYS A 30 -11.87 5.32 -20.23
CA CYS A 30 -10.62 6.03 -20.00
C CYS A 30 -9.40 5.16 -20.35
N ASN A 31 -9.42 3.87 -20.07
CA ASN A 31 -8.28 2.99 -20.39
C ASN A 31 -8.09 2.78 -21.89
N MET A 32 -9.16 2.76 -22.69
CA MET A 32 -9.11 2.64 -24.15
C MET A 32 -8.60 3.92 -24.83
N THR A 33 -9.04 5.08 -24.36
CA THR A 33 -8.54 6.39 -24.83
C THR A 33 -7.10 6.64 -24.39
N GLU A 34 -6.73 6.25 -23.17
CA GLU A 34 -5.34 6.36 -22.69
C GLU A 34 -4.39 5.39 -23.40
N ALA A 35 -4.85 4.21 -23.83
CA ALA A 35 -4.07 3.32 -24.69
C ALA A 35 -3.76 3.96 -26.06
N PHE A 36 -4.74 4.66 -26.64
CA PHE A 36 -4.58 5.42 -27.88
C PHE A 36 -3.65 6.64 -27.71
N LEU A 37 -3.79 7.39 -26.62
CA LEU A 37 -2.94 8.54 -26.28
C LEU A 37 -1.50 8.15 -25.88
N ARG A 38 -1.31 6.98 -25.25
CA ARG A 38 0.03 6.39 -25.01
C ARG A 38 0.68 5.97 -26.32
N HIS A 39 -0.09 5.48 -27.30
CA HIS A 39 0.42 5.18 -28.64
C HIS A 39 0.96 6.44 -29.33
N LEU A 40 0.33 7.59 -29.08
CA LEU A 40 0.81 8.91 -29.51
C LEU A 40 1.93 9.52 -28.63
N ARG A 41 2.44 8.83 -27.60
CA ARG A 41 3.47 9.32 -26.64
C ARG A 41 3.10 10.58 -25.83
N ILE A 42 1.84 11.02 -25.81
CA ILE A 42 1.45 12.30 -25.20
C ILE A 42 1.27 12.21 -23.68
N TYR A 43 0.90 11.03 -23.14
CA TYR A 43 0.61 10.87 -21.71
C TYR A 43 1.50 9.83 -21.02
N ARG A 44 2.20 10.25 -19.97
CA ARG A 44 2.86 9.39 -18.97
C ARG A 44 2.01 9.42 -17.70
N GLY A 45 1.24 8.37 -17.44
CA GLY A 45 0.42 8.26 -16.24
C GLY A 45 1.27 8.42 -14.97
N GLY A 46 0.89 9.35 -14.10
CA GLY A 46 1.58 9.62 -12.84
C GLY A 46 1.23 8.57 -11.78
N ARG A 47 2.27 7.90 -11.25
CA ARG A 47 2.13 7.12 -10.01
C ARG A 47 2.51 8.03 -8.84
N MET A 48 1.64 8.13 -7.86
CA MET A 48 1.93 8.81 -6.60
C MET A 48 2.26 7.77 -5.53
N LYS A 49 3.22 8.11 -4.68
CA LYS A 49 3.51 7.36 -3.46
C LYS A 49 2.49 7.76 -2.40
N LEU A 50 1.76 6.77 -1.89
CA LEU A 50 0.87 6.91 -0.75
C LEU A 50 1.49 6.12 0.42
N PRO A 51 1.99 6.79 1.47
CA PRO A 51 2.48 6.09 2.65
C PRO A 51 1.29 5.46 3.39
N ILE A 52 1.34 4.14 3.59
CA ILE A 52 0.33 3.38 4.37
C ILE A 52 0.78 3.23 5.82
N LEU A 53 2.06 2.95 6.04
CA LEU A 53 2.71 2.99 7.35
C LEU A 53 3.83 4.01 7.24
N ASP A 54 3.91 4.93 8.20
CA ASP A 54 4.89 6.02 8.18
C ASP A 54 5.66 6.00 9.49
N ASN A 55 6.94 5.64 9.39
CA ASN A 55 7.90 5.66 10.50
C ASN A 55 7.37 5.05 11.82
N ILE A 56 6.88 3.80 11.75
CA ILE A 56 6.34 3.13 12.94
C ILE A 56 7.43 2.34 13.68
N ASN A 57 7.44 2.49 15.00
CA ASN A 57 8.40 1.88 15.91
C ASN A 57 7.67 1.04 16.98
N GLY A 58 8.20 -0.13 17.32
CA GLY A 58 7.59 -0.94 18.38
C GLY A 58 8.15 -2.35 18.58
N ILE A 59 7.65 -3.00 19.63
CA ILE A 59 8.15 -4.31 20.10
C ILE A 59 6.97 -5.23 20.45
N ILE A 60 6.99 -6.43 19.88
CA ILE A 60 6.09 -7.53 20.25
C ILE A 60 6.86 -8.48 21.17
N ARG A 61 6.45 -8.45 22.45
CA ARG A 61 7.04 -9.29 23.50
C ARG A 61 6.59 -10.75 23.37
N PRO A 62 7.48 -11.72 23.62
CA PRO A 62 7.11 -13.13 23.66
C PRO A 62 6.20 -13.44 24.85
N SER A 63 5.51 -14.59 24.80
CA SER A 63 4.68 -15.13 25.89
C SER A 63 3.45 -14.29 26.26
N ARG A 64 3.00 -13.39 25.39
CA ARG A 64 1.71 -12.69 25.53
C ARG A 64 0.97 -12.62 24.20
N MET A 65 -0.36 -12.61 24.26
CA MET A 65 -1.19 -12.29 23.10
C MET A 65 -1.14 -10.78 22.86
N THR A 66 -0.93 -10.38 21.61
CA THR A 66 -0.94 -8.97 21.18
C THR A 66 -2.10 -8.78 20.21
N LEU A 67 -3.00 -7.85 20.52
CA LEU A 67 -4.17 -7.51 19.70
C LEU A 67 -3.96 -6.15 19.05
N LEU A 68 -4.13 -6.05 17.73
CA LEU A 68 -4.01 -4.82 16.97
C LEU A 68 -5.41 -4.27 16.64
N LEU A 69 -5.75 -3.10 17.18
CA LEU A 69 -7.06 -2.46 17.03
C LEU A 69 -6.95 -1.12 16.30
N GLY A 70 -8.03 -0.69 15.66
CA GLY A 70 -8.12 0.59 14.98
C GLY A 70 -9.28 0.66 13.97
N PRO A 71 -9.63 1.86 13.49
CA PRO A 71 -10.72 2.06 12.52
C PRO A 71 -10.42 1.40 11.16
N PRO A 72 -11.43 1.18 10.29
CA PRO A 72 -11.19 0.69 8.93
C PRO A 72 -10.18 1.58 8.19
N SER A 73 -9.36 0.99 7.32
CA SER A 73 -8.29 1.66 6.57
C SER A 73 -7.08 2.19 7.37
N SER A 74 -6.94 1.89 8.67
CA SER A 74 -5.81 2.34 9.50
C SER A 74 -4.48 1.58 9.30
N GLY A 75 -4.32 0.77 8.23
CA GLY A 75 -3.07 0.06 7.96
C GLY A 75 -2.79 -1.22 8.78
N LYS A 76 -3.75 -1.73 9.57
CA LYS A 76 -3.56 -2.92 10.43
C LYS A 76 -3.10 -4.17 9.67
N THR A 77 -3.82 -4.51 8.60
CA THR A 77 -3.48 -5.68 7.77
C THR A 77 -2.11 -5.48 7.12
N THR A 78 -1.79 -4.26 6.69
CA THR A 78 -0.48 -3.92 6.12
C THR A 78 0.64 -4.12 7.13
N LEU A 79 0.44 -3.70 8.39
CA LEU A 79 1.39 -3.89 9.48
C LEU A 79 1.61 -5.39 9.75
N LEU A 80 0.53 -6.18 9.84
CA LEU A 80 0.65 -7.62 10.05
C LEU A 80 1.34 -8.34 8.88
N LEU A 81 1.03 -7.94 7.65
CA LEU A 81 1.71 -8.47 6.45
C LEU A 81 3.20 -8.07 6.42
N ALA A 82 3.53 -6.86 6.87
CA ALA A 82 4.90 -6.40 6.98
C ALA A 82 5.72 -7.20 8.00
N LEU A 83 5.17 -7.42 9.19
CA LEU A 83 5.80 -8.25 10.22
C LEU A 83 5.90 -9.73 9.82
N ALA A 84 4.97 -10.22 9.00
CA ALA A 84 5.00 -11.58 8.46
C ALA A 84 5.94 -11.75 7.26
N GLY A 85 6.57 -10.68 6.76
CA GLY A 85 7.39 -10.71 5.54
C GLY A 85 6.60 -11.03 4.26
N ARG A 86 5.28 -10.77 4.27
CA ARG A 86 4.34 -11.09 3.18
C ARG A 86 3.76 -9.84 2.53
N LEU A 87 4.57 -8.82 2.26
CA LEU A 87 4.11 -7.67 1.49
C LEU A 87 3.78 -8.08 0.05
N GLY A 88 2.65 -7.60 -0.46
CA GLY A 88 2.27 -7.79 -1.86
C GLY A 88 3.20 -7.05 -2.83
N PRO A 89 3.23 -7.43 -4.11
CA PRO A 89 4.17 -6.88 -5.11
C PRO A 89 4.03 -5.37 -5.38
N GLY A 90 2.93 -4.76 -4.95
CA GLY A 90 2.68 -3.31 -5.06
C GLY A 90 3.09 -2.49 -3.84
N LEU A 91 3.58 -3.13 -2.77
CA LEU A 91 3.98 -2.49 -1.52
C LEU A 91 5.48 -2.61 -1.33
N LYS A 92 6.15 -1.51 -0.98
CA LYS A 92 7.59 -1.52 -0.66
C LYS A 92 7.79 -1.08 0.78
N VAL A 93 8.66 -1.82 1.48
CA VAL A 93 9.24 -1.44 2.78
C VAL A 93 10.45 -0.55 2.51
#